data_AF-A0A7C3SXF6-F1
#
_entry.id   AF-A0A7C3SXF6-F1
#
_cell.length_a   1.000
_cell.length_b   1.000
_cell.length_c   1.000
_cell.angle_alpha   90.00
_cell.angle_beta   90.00
_cell.angle_gamma   90.00
#
_symmetry.space_group_name_H-M   'P 1'
#
loop_
_entity.id
_entity.type
_entity.pdbx_description
1 polymer ?
#
loop_
_entity_poly.entity_id
_entity_poly.type
_entity_poly.pdbx_seq_one_letter_code
_entity_poly.pdbx_strand_id
1 'polypeptide(L)'
;MDSGVEWITEGMGMERAAERNGEGIVTRIYRDDLPAQWEDYLWEKYEESFGHLDTYQDQACYDRDSFLEALRDPQYLKFVVLENGKPRGLALATNDLEKASVAYINSEYIRKRFPLQVEEGKFYYVTSIFVDPAVQGMGLVKSMLRSMLSYMREGKRVAGFDFCQSKEFLAGLIETLSRDPEVNVPVSAKRMDAQVYYILEIEE
;
A
#
# COMPACT_ATOMS: atom_id res chain seq x y z
N MET A 1 -5.06 -25.60 -15.80
CA MET A 1 -5.43 -24.47 -16.68
C MET A 1 -4.51 -23.34 -16.29
N ASP A 2 -3.58 -23.00 -17.17
CA ASP A 2 -2.52 -22.01 -16.97
C ASP A 2 -3.11 -20.62 -16.69
N SER A 3 -2.89 -20.10 -15.49
CA SER A 3 -2.95 -18.66 -15.20
C SER A 3 -1.57 -18.08 -15.48
N GLY A 4 -1.29 -17.82 -16.76
CA GLY A 4 -0.04 -17.22 -17.22
C GLY A 4 0.09 -15.79 -16.72
N VAL A 5 1.12 -15.51 -15.94
CA VAL A 5 1.57 -14.14 -15.67
C VAL A 5 2.26 -13.66 -16.94
N GLU A 6 1.61 -12.77 -17.70
CA GLU A 6 2.22 -12.18 -18.89
C GLU A 6 3.18 -11.03 -18.52
N TRP A 7 4.38 -11.11 -19.09
CA TRP A 7 5.43 -10.10 -18.98
C TRP A 7 5.26 -9.12 -20.14
N ILE A 8 4.71 -7.93 -19.88
CA ILE A 8 4.67 -6.87 -20.90
C ILE A 8 5.93 -6.02 -20.74
N THR A 9 6.84 -6.14 -21.70
CA THR A 9 7.98 -5.22 -21.88
C THR A 9 7.73 -4.35 -23.09
N GLU A 10 7.16 -3.16 -22.90
CA GLU A 10 7.29 -2.07 -23.87
C GLU A 10 7.58 -0.76 -23.14
N GLY A 11 8.48 0.04 -23.72
CA GLY A 11 9.24 1.08 -23.02
C GLY A 11 8.40 2.19 -22.41
N MET A 12 8.32 2.19 -21.08
CA MET A 12 8.38 3.32 -20.14
C MET A 12 8.00 2.73 -18.77
N GLY A 13 8.99 2.50 -17.90
CA GLY A 13 8.79 1.88 -16.59
C GLY A 13 8.42 0.40 -16.64
N MET A 14 8.92 -0.42 -15.71
CA MET A 14 8.56 -1.84 -15.63
C MET A 14 7.08 -1.99 -15.20
N GLU A 15 6.15 -2.14 -16.14
CA GLU A 15 4.76 -2.50 -15.85
C GLU A 15 4.67 -3.99 -15.44
N ARG A 16 3.99 -4.27 -14.33
CA ARG A 16 3.56 -5.62 -13.98
C ARG A 16 2.08 -5.65 -13.68
N ALA A 17 1.39 -6.59 -14.32
CA ALA A 17 -0.02 -6.85 -14.15
C ALA A 17 -0.20 -8.27 -13.59
N ALA A 18 -0.92 -8.41 -12.48
CA ALA A 18 -1.49 -9.69 -12.06
C ALA A 18 -2.97 -9.70 -12.45
N GLU A 19 -3.31 -10.33 -13.59
CA GLU A 19 -4.68 -10.42 -14.09
C GLU A 19 -5.40 -11.63 -13.47
N ARG A 20 -6.61 -11.41 -12.96
CA ARG A 20 -7.50 -12.51 -12.57
C ARG A 20 -8.50 -12.76 -13.70
N ASN A 21 -8.32 -13.88 -14.40
CA ASN A 21 -9.23 -14.34 -15.46
C ASN A 21 -10.67 -14.47 -14.93
N GLY A 22 -11.56 -13.56 -15.36
CA GLY A 22 -13.01 -13.63 -15.15
C GLY A 22 -13.69 -12.37 -14.59
N GLU A 23 -12.96 -11.48 -13.91
CA GLU A 23 -13.54 -10.29 -13.23
C GLU A 23 -13.02 -8.94 -13.74
N GLY A 24 -12.06 -8.95 -14.67
CA GLY A 24 -11.46 -7.70 -15.20
C GLY A 24 -10.66 -6.91 -14.15
N ILE A 25 -10.31 -7.54 -13.03
CA ILE A 25 -9.52 -6.96 -11.93
C ILE A 25 -8.04 -7.27 -12.15
N VAL A 26 -7.23 -6.22 -12.15
CA VAL A 26 -5.77 -6.30 -12.28
C VAL A 26 -5.13 -5.26 -11.37
N THR A 27 -4.06 -5.62 -10.67
CA THR A 27 -3.23 -4.61 -9.99
C THR A 27 -2.00 -4.33 -10.84
N ARG A 28 -1.71 -3.05 -11.06
CA ARG A 28 -0.51 -2.56 -11.74
C ARG A 28 0.40 -1.81 -10.78
N ILE A 29 1.71 -1.94 -11.00
CA ILE A 29 2.74 -1.22 -10.22
C ILE A 29 3.33 -0.12 -11.09
N TYR A 30 3.30 1.11 -10.61
CA TYR A 30 3.90 2.27 -11.25
C TYR A 30 5.02 2.83 -10.38
N ARG A 31 6.08 3.29 -11.03
CA ARG A 31 7.09 4.17 -10.42
C ARG A 31 6.89 5.58 -10.94
N ASP A 32 6.78 5.69 -12.26
CA ASP A 32 6.57 6.95 -12.96
C ASP A 32 5.14 7.49 -12.78
N ASP A 33 4.81 8.54 -13.52
CA ASP A 33 3.51 9.20 -13.45
C ASP A 33 2.35 8.25 -13.76
N LEU A 34 1.25 8.45 -13.03
CA LEU A 34 -0.04 7.85 -13.37
C LEU A 34 -0.71 8.66 -14.50
N PRO A 35 -1.67 8.08 -15.24
CA PRO A 35 -2.52 8.85 -16.13
C PRO A 35 -3.12 10.07 -15.40
N ALA A 36 -2.86 11.27 -15.91
CA ALA A 36 -3.23 12.53 -15.24
C ALA A 36 -4.73 12.59 -14.88
N GLN A 37 -5.60 11.98 -15.70
CA GLN A 37 -7.03 11.90 -15.42
C GLN A 37 -7.41 11.09 -14.16
N TRP A 38 -6.47 10.36 -13.56
CA TRP A 38 -6.70 9.58 -12.35
C TRP A 38 -6.40 10.35 -11.07
N GLU A 39 -5.65 11.45 -11.13
CA GLU A 39 -5.19 12.18 -9.95
C GLU A 39 -6.35 12.68 -9.09
N ASP A 40 -7.29 13.43 -9.69
CA ASP A 40 -8.44 13.98 -8.98
C ASP A 40 -9.33 12.86 -8.42
N TYR A 41 -9.59 11.83 -9.22
CA TYR A 41 -10.38 10.69 -8.78
C TYR A 41 -9.73 9.94 -7.60
N LEU A 42 -8.42 9.70 -7.67
CA LEU A 42 -7.69 9.02 -6.59
C LEU A 42 -7.64 9.86 -5.32
N TRP A 43 -7.53 11.20 -5.45
CA TRP A 43 -7.65 12.10 -4.32
C TRP A 43 -9.05 12.02 -3.69
N GLU A 44 -10.12 12.12 -4.49
CA GLU A 44 -11.50 12.01 -3.99
C GLU A 44 -11.70 10.68 -3.26
N LYS A 45 -11.19 9.56 -3.79
CA LYS A 45 -11.32 8.25 -3.14
C LYS A 45 -10.45 8.09 -1.91
N TYR A 46 -9.28 8.74 -1.86
CA TYR A 46 -8.50 8.84 -0.64
C TYR A 46 -9.31 9.58 0.43
N GLU A 47 -9.79 10.78 0.11
CA GLU A 47 -10.59 11.60 1.04
C GLU A 47 -11.87 10.88 1.50
N GLU A 48 -12.61 10.20 0.62
CA GLU A 48 -13.78 9.40 1.01
C GLU A 48 -13.41 8.22 1.93
N SER A 49 -12.25 7.58 1.68
CA SER A 49 -11.81 6.41 2.46
C SER A 49 -11.34 6.79 3.87
N PHE A 50 -10.80 7.99 4.05
CA PHE A 50 -10.24 8.45 5.32
C PHE A 50 -11.07 9.55 6.02
N GLY A 51 -11.86 10.33 5.28
CA GLY A 51 -12.61 11.49 5.78
C GLY A 51 -13.88 11.14 6.57
N HIS A 52 -14.36 9.90 6.46
CA HIS A 52 -15.50 9.39 7.23
C HIS A 52 -15.09 8.41 8.34
N LEU A 53 -13.81 8.38 8.71
CA LEU A 53 -13.34 7.53 9.80
C LEU A 53 -13.86 8.08 11.13
N ASP A 54 -15.03 7.59 11.53
CA ASP A 54 -15.65 7.81 12.84
C ASP A 54 -14.84 7.15 14.00
N THR A 55 -13.65 6.64 13.67
CA THR A 55 -12.70 6.02 14.57
C THR A 55 -11.47 6.92 14.70
N TYR A 56 -11.27 7.48 15.90
CA TYR A 56 -10.17 8.38 16.28
C TYR A 56 -8.74 7.92 15.90
N GLN A 57 -8.53 6.64 15.57
CA GLN A 57 -7.22 6.03 15.44
C GLN A 57 -6.67 5.96 14.01
N ASP A 58 -7.49 6.25 13.00
CA ASP A 58 -7.12 6.04 11.60
C ASP A 58 -7.04 7.41 10.92
N GLN A 59 -5.85 7.81 10.51
CA GLN A 59 -5.53 9.20 10.17
C GLN A 59 -5.24 9.38 8.67
N ALA A 60 -5.82 10.42 8.08
CA ALA A 60 -5.38 10.90 6.77
C ALA A 60 -3.99 11.54 6.92
N CYS A 61 -2.98 10.85 6.40
CA CYS A 61 -1.58 11.29 6.44
C CYS A 61 -1.24 12.34 5.36
N TYR A 62 -2.07 12.48 4.34
CA TYR A 62 -1.86 13.39 3.22
C TYR A 62 -2.94 14.47 3.17
N ASP A 63 -2.53 15.69 2.84
CA ASP A 63 -3.41 16.67 2.20
C ASP A 63 -3.39 16.48 0.68
N ARG A 64 -4.20 17.27 -0.05
CA ARG A 64 -4.31 17.11 -1.51
C ARG A 64 -2.98 17.31 -2.22
N ASP A 65 -2.25 18.36 -1.86
CA ASP A 65 -1.02 18.73 -2.57
C ASP A 65 0.08 17.69 -2.32
N SER A 66 0.30 17.29 -1.07
CA SER A 66 1.27 16.24 -0.70
C SER A 66 0.89 14.86 -1.27
N PHE A 67 -0.40 14.56 -1.41
CA PHE A 67 -0.86 13.34 -2.08
C PHE A 67 -0.50 13.35 -3.57
N LEU A 68 -0.79 14.45 -4.28
CA LEU A 68 -0.46 14.59 -5.70
C LEU A 68 1.05 14.62 -5.93
N GLU A 69 1.83 15.24 -5.04
CA GLU A 69 3.29 15.16 -5.05
C GLU A 69 3.76 13.70 -4.95
N ALA A 70 3.21 12.92 -4.02
CA ALA A 70 3.53 11.50 -3.90
C ALA A 70 3.11 10.67 -5.13
N LEU A 71 2.00 11.01 -5.80
CA LEU A 71 1.58 10.34 -7.04
C LEU A 71 2.57 10.57 -8.20
N ARG A 72 3.20 11.75 -8.25
CA ARG A 72 4.13 12.14 -9.32
C ARG A 72 5.58 11.79 -9.01
N ASP A 73 5.89 11.52 -7.75
CA ASP A 73 7.25 11.24 -7.32
C ASP A 73 7.70 9.80 -7.66
N PRO A 74 8.77 9.62 -8.46
CA PRO A 74 9.25 8.29 -8.86
C PRO A 74 9.83 7.44 -7.72
N GLN A 75 10.09 8.04 -6.56
CA GLN A 75 10.51 7.31 -5.37
C GLN A 75 9.35 6.62 -4.65
N TYR A 76 8.10 6.99 -4.96
CA TYR A 76 6.92 6.25 -4.53
C TYR A 76 6.55 5.16 -5.54
N LEU A 77 6.35 3.95 -5.03
CA LEU A 77 5.63 2.90 -5.70
C LEU A 77 4.13 3.14 -5.56
N LYS A 78 3.42 3.02 -6.67
CA LYS A 78 1.96 3.07 -6.72
C LYS A 78 1.43 1.71 -7.15
N PHE A 79 0.75 1.02 -6.25
CA PHE A 79 0.01 -0.20 -6.55
C PHE A 79 -1.43 0.20 -6.85
N VAL A 80 -1.79 0.28 -8.14
CA VAL A 80 -3.12 0.70 -8.56
C VAL A 80 -3.93 -0.54 -8.92
N VAL A 81 -5.02 -0.77 -8.17
CA VAL A 81 -6.00 -1.79 -8.55
C VAL A 81 -6.90 -1.20 -9.60
N LEU A 82 -7.01 -1.89 -10.72
CA LEU A 82 -7.88 -1.54 -11.84
C LEU A 82 -9.00 -2.56 -11.95
N GLU A 83 -10.19 -2.09 -12.28
CA GLU A 83 -11.33 -2.89 -12.69
C GLU A 83 -11.79 -2.37 -14.05
N ASN A 84 -11.74 -3.22 -15.09
CA ASN A 84 -12.07 -2.82 -16.46
C ASN A 84 -11.32 -1.56 -16.92
N GLY A 85 -10.03 -1.45 -16.54
CA GLY A 85 -9.15 -0.34 -16.89
C GLY A 85 -9.34 0.95 -16.07
N LYS A 86 -10.23 0.97 -15.07
CA LYS A 86 -10.46 2.13 -14.20
C LYS A 86 -9.84 1.92 -12.82
N PRO A 87 -9.20 2.95 -12.22
CA PRO A 87 -8.67 2.86 -10.86
C PRO A 87 -9.79 2.63 -9.85
N ARG A 88 -9.61 1.63 -8.99
CA ARG A 88 -10.50 1.26 -7.89
C ARG A 88 -9.79 1.21 -6.54
N GLY A 89 -8.49 1.40 -6.50
CA GLY A 89 -7.73 1.42 -5.26
C GLY A 89 -6.28 1.77 -5.51
N LEU A 90 -5.61 2.19 -4.46
CA LEU A 90 -4.23 2.61 -4.49
C LEU A 90 -3.55 2.18 -3.18
N ALA A 91 -2.34 1.66 -3.29
CA ALA A 91 -1.39 1.70 -2.20
C ALA A 91 -0.14 2.49 -2.60
N LEU A 92 0.33 3.35 -1.71
CA LEU A 92 1.57 4.10 -1.84
C LEU A 92 2.62 3.48 -0.91
N ALA A 93 3.82 3.25 -1.45
CA ALA A 93 4.94 2.78 -0.66
C ALA A 93 6.26 3.40 -1.11
N THR A 94 7.17 3.66 -0.19
CA THR A 94 8.50 4.21 -0.51
C THR A 94 9.58 3.53 0.32
N ASN A 95 10.80 3.48 -0.19
CA ASN A 95 11.99 3.09 0.58
C ASN A 95 12.79 4.29 1.12
N ASP A 96 12.33 5.51 0.83
CA ASP A 96 12.84 6.74 1.41
C ASP A 96 12.13 7.01 2.73
N LEU A 97 12.85 6.84 3.85
CA LEU A 97 12.28 7.01 5.19
C LEU A 97 11.94 8.47 5.52
N GLU A 98 12.56 9.45 4.87
CA GLU A 98 12.21 10.85 5.08
C GLU A 98 10.86 11.14 4.41
N LYS A 99 10.62 10.57 3.23
CA LYS A 99 9.32 10.67 2.54
C LYS A 99 8.23 9.87 3.26
N ALA A 100 8.59 8.70 3.81
CA ALA A 100 7.66 7.91 4.60
C ALA A 100 7.20 8.60 5.90
N SER A 101 7.92 9.64 6.37
CA SER A 101 7.57 10.40 7.58
C SER A 101 6.20 11.07 7.53
N VAL A 102 5.65 11.30 6.32
CA VAL A 102 4.27 11.76 6.13
C VAL A 102 3.25 10.86 6.81
N ALA A 103 3.54 9.56 6.91
CA ALA A 103 2.73 8.57 7.62
C ALA A 103 3.24 8.27 9.03
N TYR A 104 3.87 9.25 9.67
CA TYR A 104 4.28 9.25 11.09
C TYR A 104 5.23 8.12 11.52
N ILE A 105 5.94 7.51 10.56
CA ILE A 105 6.96 6.50 10.86
C ILE A 105 8.12 7.12 11.66
N ASN A 106 8.61 6.39 12.67
CA ASN A 106 9.87 6.75 13.34
C ASN A 106 11.06 6.24 12.52
N SER A 107 11.54 7.07 11.59
CA SER A 107 12.63 6.72 10.66
C SER A 107 13.90 6.27 11.37
N GLU A 108 14.29 6.94 12.45
CA GLU A 108 15.49 6.59 13.24
C GLU A 108 15.36 5.21 13.91
N TYR A 109 14.20 4.90 14.46
CA TYR A 109 13.93 3.59 15.03
C TYR A 109 14.02 2.49 13.96
N ILE A 110 13.46 2.73 12.77
CA ILE A 110 13.52 1.80 11.65
C ILE A 110 14.95 1.59 11.14
N ARG A 111 15.74 2.67 10.99
CA ARG A 111 17.17 2.60 10.64
C ARG A 111 17.95 1.72 11.61
N LYS A 112 17.71 1.87 12.92
CA LYS A 112 18.37 1.06 13.96
C LYS A 112 17.93 -0.40 13.95
N ARG A 113 16.65 -0.67 13.64
CA ARG A 113 16.07 -2.01 13.71
C ARG A 113 16.33 -2.86 12.46
N PHE A 114 16.41 -2.22 11.30
CA PHE A 114 16.60 -2.84 9.98
C PHE A 114 17.74 -2.18 9.18
N PRO A 115 18.96 -2.05 9.75
CA PRO A 115 20.03 -1.25 9.16
C PRO A 115 20.40 -1.74 7.75
N LEU A 116 20.55 -3.05 7.57
CA LEU A 116 20.90 -3.65 6.29
C LEU A 116 19.82 -3.42 5.24
N GLN A 117 18.55 -3.60 5.58
CA GLN A 117 17.45 -3.44 4.62
C GLN A 117 17.27 -1.98 4.22
N VAL A 118 17.52 -1.03 5.12
CA VAL A 118 17.49 0.39 4.80
C VAL A 118 18.67 0.77 3.91
N GLU A 119 19.89 0.36 4.27
CA GLU A 119 21.11 0.62 3.48
C GLU A 119 21.02 0.05 2.05
N GLU A 120 20.46 -1.16 1.90
CA GLU A 120 20.28 -1.82 0.61
C GLU A 120 19.01 -1.36 -0.15
N GLY A 121 18.24 -0.39 0.38
CA GLY A 121 17.00 0.09 -0.24
C GLY A 121 15.89 -0.95 -0.35
N LYS A 122 15.88 -1.94 0.54
CA LYS A 122 14.95 -3.08 0.61
C LYS A 122 13.84 -2.91 1.64
N PHE A 123 13.94 -1.95 2.55
CA PHE A 123 12.85 -1.61 3.46
C PHE A 123 11.89 -0.65 2.76
N TYR A 124 10.64 -1.05 2.59
CA TYR A 124 9.57 -0.21 2.06
C TYR A 124 8.56 0.06 3.17
N TYR A 125 8.10 1.29 3.29
CA TYR A 125 7.01 1.64 4.17
C TYR A 125 5.78 1.99 3.34
N VAL A 126 4.65 1.39 3.66
CA VAL A 126 3.36 1.65 3.00
C VAL A 126 2.70 2.81 3.71
N THR A 127 2.64 3.97 3.06
CA THR A 127 2.16 5.23 3.64
C THR A 127 0.66 5.41 3.48
N SER A 128 0.05 4.73 2.50
CA SER A 128 -1.40 4.74 2.31
C SER A 128 -1.83 3.46 1.60
N ILE A 129 -3.01 2.97 1.94
CA ILE A 129 -3.70 1.88 1.25
C ILE A 129 -5.20 2.12 1.34
N PHE A 130 -5.87 2.19 0.18
CA PHE A 130 -7.33 2.29 0.13
C PHE A 130 -7.91 1.60 -1.11
N VAL A 131 -9.19 1.28 -1.03
CA VAL A 131 -10.02 0.82 -2.13
C VAL A 131 -11.28 1.66 -2.14
N ASP A 132 -11.70 2.09 -3.32
CA ASP A 132 -12.92 2.85 -3.58
C ASP A 132 -14.09 2.30 -2.74
N PRO A 133 -14.62 3.11 -1.79
CA PRO A 133 -15.69 2.70 -0.89
C PRO A 133 -16.92 2.13 -1.61
N ALA A 134 -17.22 2.61 -2.81
CA ALA A 134 -18.40 2.21 -3.57
C ALA A 134 -18.32 0.78 -4.14
N VAL A 135 -17.12 0.22 -4.26
CA VAL A 135 -16.89 -1.13 -4.80
C VAL A 135 -16.13 -2.03 -3.83
N GLN A 136 -16.21 -1.74 -2.54
CA GLN A 136 -15.53 -2.53 -1.52
C GLN A 136 -15.94 -4.00 -1.60
N GLY A 137 -14.93 -4.84 -1.77
CA GLY A 137 -15.05 -6.28 -1.84
C GLY A 137 -13.69 -6.92 -1.62
N MET A 138 -13.68 -8.12 -1.01
CA MET A 138 -12.42 -8.80 -0.70
C MET A 138 -11.53 -9.06 -1.93
N GLY A 139 -12.10 -9.10 -3.15
CA GLY A 139 -11.33 -9.34 -4.38
C GLY A 139 -10.29 -8.26 -4.70
N LEU A 140 -10.67 -6.97 -4.60
CA LEU A 140 -9.79 -5.84 -4.95
C LEU A 140 -8.61 -5.73 -3.98
N VAL A 141 -8.89 -5.75 -2.67
CA VAL A 141 -7.85 -5.71 -1.63
C VAL A 141 -6.91 -6.91 -1.77
N LYS A 142 -7.44 -8.11 -2.01
CA LYS A 142 -6.61 -9.30 -2.21
C LYS A 142 -5.70 -9.17 -3.44
N SER A 143 -6.21 -8.68 -4.57
CA SER A 143 -5.40 -8.43 -5.78
C SER A 143 -4.23 -7.48 -5.49
N MET A 144 -4.51 -6.39 -4.77
CA MET A 144 -3.50 -5.42 -4.36
C MET A 144 -2.43 -6.06 -3.47
N LEU A 145 -2.85 -6.72 -2.38
CA LEU A 145 -1.95 -7.35 -1.41
C LEU A 145 -1.10 -8.46 -2.05
N ARG A 146 -1.67 -9.26 -2.97
CA ARG A 146 -0.91 -10.26 -3.72
C ARG A 146 0.17 -9.61 -4.58
N SER A 147 -0.14 -8.50 -5.24
CA SER A 147 0.83 -7.77 -6.08
C SER A 147 1.93 -7.12 -5.25
N MET A 148 1.59 -6.58 -4.08
CA MET A 148 2.56 -6.13 -3.09
C MET A 148 3.47 -7.29 -2.66
N LEU A 149 2.93 -8.43 -2.26
CA LEU A 149 3.71 -9.62 -1.85
C LEU A 149 4.63 -10.14 -2.96
N SER A 150 4.14 -10.19 -4.21
CA SER A 150 4.95 -10.56 -5.38
C SER A 150 6.10 -9.57 -5.59
N TYR A 151 5.85 -8.27 -5.45
CA TYR A 151 6.91 -7.27 -5.45
C TYR A 151 7.89 -7.49 -4.30
N MET A 152 7.43 -7.84 -3.10
CA MET A 152 8.33 -8.10 -1.96
C MET A 152 9.27 -9.29 -2.20
N ARG A 153 8.77 -10.37 -2.82
CA ARG A 153 9.50 -11.62 -3.09
C ARG A 153 10.83 -11.37 -3.79
N GLU A 154 10.79 -10.61 -4.87
CA GLU A 154 11.89 -10.58 -5.84
C GLU A 154 13.15 -9.90 -5.34
N GLY A 155 13.03 -9.01 -4.36
CA GLY A 155 14.15 -8.31 -3.76
C GLY A 155 14.47 -8.77 -2.34
N LYS A 156 13.78 -9.81 -1.83
CA LYS A 156 13.77 -10.15 -0.40
C LYS A 156 13.52 -8.90 0.46
N ARG A 157 12.53 -8.11 0.05
CA ARG A 157 12.21 -6.80 0.64
C ARG A 157 11.49 -6.98 1.98
N VAL A 158 11.52 -5.95 2.81
CA VAL A 158 10.73 -5.87 4.06
C VAL A 158 9.72 -4.74 3.92
N ALA A 159 8.46 -5.00 4.29
CA ALA A 159 7.40 -4.00 4.26
C ALA A 159 7.00 -3.65 5.69
N GLY A 160 7.03 -2.36 6.00
CA GLY A 160 6.42 -1.78 7.20
C GLY A 160 5.04 -1.22 6.88
N PHE A 161 4.14 -1.35 7.85
CA PHE A 161 2.81 -0.78 7.82
C PHE A 161 2.49 -0.24 9.21
N ASP A 162 1.64 0.78 9.28
CA ASP A 162 0.92 1.11 10.50
C ASP A 162 -0.58 1.00 10.23
N PHE A 163 -1.31 0.48 11.20
CA PHE A 163 -2.76 0.41 11.18
C PHE A 163 -3.28 0.54 12.61
N CYS A 164 -4.43 1.21 12.75
CA CYS A 164 -5.15 1.23 14.02
C CYS A 164 -5.52 -0.19 14.48
N GLN A 165 -5.82 -0.32 15.78
CA GLN A 165 -6.07 -1.63 16.39
C GLN A 165 -7.23 -2.38 15.73
N SER A 166 -8.28 -1.67 15.28
CA SER A 166 -9.42 -2.30 14.59
C SER A 166 -9.03 -2.95 13.26
N LYS A 167 -7.90 -2.57 12.67
CA LYS A 167 -7.33 -3.11 11.42
C LYS A 167 -6.20 -4.12 11.64
N GLU A 168 -5.88 -4.48 12.88
CA GLU A 168 -4.79 -5.44 13.20
C GLU A 168 -4.99 -6.81 12.50
N PHE A 169 -6.24 -7.18 12.18
CA PHE A 169 -6.57 -8.39 11.40
C PHE A 169 -5.92 -8.42 10.00
N LEU A 170 -5.58 -7.26 9.41
CA LEU A 170 -4.93 -7.17 8.10
C LEU A 170 -3.57 -7.88 8.08
N ALA A 171 -2.84 -7.88 9.21
CA ALA A 171 -1.58 -8.62 9.31
C ALA A 171 -1.78 -10.12 9.08
N GLY A 172 -2.81 -10.71 9.71
CA GLY A 172 -3.17 -12.11 9.50
C GLY A 172 -3.67 -12.39 8.08
N LEU A 173 -4.46 -11.48 7.50
CA LEU A 173 -4.88 -11.58 6.10
C LEU A 173 -3.69 -11.61 5.14
N ILE A 174 -2.69 -10.74 5.35
CA ILE A 174 -1.47 -10.69 4.54
C ILE A 174 -0.70 -12.02 4.67
N GLU A 175 -0.53 -12.55 5.87
CA GLU A 175 0.11 -13.86 6.07
C GLU A 175 -0.66 -15.01 5.40
N THR A 176 -2.00 -14.99 5.43
CA THR A 176 -2.82 -16.00 4.74
C THR A 176 -2.63 -15.90 3.23
N LEU A 177 -2.71 -14.70 2.66
CA LEU A 177 -2.54 -14.47 1.21
C LEU A 177 -1.13 -14.77 0.72
N SER A 178 -0.14 -14.62 1.60
CA SER A 178 1.26 -14.96 1.33
C SER A 178 1.45 -16.45 0.97
N ARG A 179 0.56 -17.32 1.46
CA ARG A 179 0.58 -18.77 1.19
C ARG A 179 -0.28 -19.18 -0.01
N ASP A 180 -0.93 -18.22 -0.66
CA ASP A 180 -1.69 -18.47 -1.88
C ASP A 180 -0.77 -19.07 -2.97
N PRO A 181 -1.14 -20.15 -3.66
CA PRO A 181 -0.31 -20.76 -4.70
C PRO A 181 0.15 -19.77 -5.79
N GLU A 182 -0.63 -18.74 -6.10
CA GLU A 182 -0.27 -17.72 -7.10
C GLU A 182 0.86 -16.78 -6.61
N VAL A 183 0.97 -16.57 -5.29
CA VAL A 183 2.00 -15.73 -4.66
C VAL A 183 3.17 -16.59 -4.19
N ASN A 184 2.86 -17.55 -3.31
CA ASN A 184 3.75 -18.50 -2.65
C ASN A 184 5.01 -17.83 -2.08
N VAL A 185 4.79 -16.81 -1.25
CA VAL A 185 5.82 -16.06 -0.53
C VAL A 185 5.47 -16.13 0.94
N PRO A 186 5.92 -17.14 1.70
CA PRO A 186 5.67 -17.20 3.13
C PRO A 186 6.25 -15.96 3.82
N VAL A 187 5.38 -15.12 4.37
CA VAL A 187 5.76 -13.97 5.21
C VAL A 187 5.32 -14.25 6.64
N SER A 188 6.00 -13.61 7.58
CA SER A 188 5.58 -13.57 8.98
C SER A 188 5.43 -12.11 9.39
N ALA A 189 4.21 -11.74 9.77
CA ALA A 189 3.91 -10.46 10.36
C ALA A 189 4.36 -10.47 11.83
N LYS A 190 4.99 -9.38 12.26
CA LYS A 190 5.39 -9.18 13.65
C LYS A 190 4.95 -7.80 14.08
N ARG A 191 4.11 -7.73 15.11
CA ARG A 191 3.80 -6.46 15.77
C ARG A 191 5.07 -5.89 16.39
N MET A 192 5.38 -4.65 16.07
CA MET A 192 6.56 -3.96 16.57
C MET A 192 6.27 -3.13 17.82
N ASP A 193 5.17 -2.39 17.80
CA ASP A 193 4.72 -1.52 18.89
C ASP A 193 3.21 -1.21 18.74
N ALA A 194 2.65 -0.33 19.57
CA ALA A 194 1.35 0.30 19.35
C ALA A 194 1.27 1.70 19.95
N GLN A 195 0.61 2.61 19.23
CA GLN A 195 0.27 3.93 19.74
C GLN A 195 -0.90 3.86 20.73
N VAL A 196 -0.90 4.75 21.72
CA VAL A 196 -1.96 4.86 22.74
C VAL A 196 -2.38 6.33 22.88
N TYR A 197 -3.69 6.59 22.93
CA TYR A 197 -4.28 7.92 23.07
C TYR A 197 -4.80 8.12 24.50
N TYR A 198 -4.57 9.31 25.07
CA TYR A 198 -5.08 9.73 26.38
C TYR A 198 -5.70 11.12 26.29
N ILE A 199 -6.77 11.34 27.06
CA ILE A 199 -7.37 12.66 27.31
C ILE A 199 -7.23 12.93 28.80
N LEU A 200 -6.75 14.11 29.16
CA LEU A 200 -6.69 14.59 30.54
C LEU A 200 -7.61 15.80 30.64
N GLU A 201 -8.65 15.69 31.46
CA GLU A 201 -9.59 16.78 31.72
C GLU A 201 -9.19 17.45 33.04
N ILE A 202 -9.20 18.79 33.06
CA ILE A 202 -9.01 19.54 34.30
C ILE A 202 -10.35 19.54 35.03
N GLU A 203 -10.38 18.96 36.22
CA GLU A 203 -11.56 19.01 37.09
C GLU A 203 -11.74 20.43 37.65
N GLU A 204 -12.95 20.99 37.52
CA GLU A 204 -13.39 22.22 38.21
C GLU A 204 -13.82 21.95 39.66
#